data_AF-A0A1J5U2U3-F1
#
_entry.id   AF-A0A1J5U2U3-F1
#
_cell.length_a   1.000
_cell.length_b   1.000
_cell.length_c   1.000
_cell.angle_alpha   90.00
_cell.angle_beta   90.00
_cell.angle_gamma   90.00
#
_symmetry.space_group_name_H-M   'P 1'
#
loop_
_entity.id
_entity.type
_entity.pdbx_description
1 polymer ?
#
loop_
_entity_poly.entity_id
_entity_poly.type
_entity_poly.pdbx_seq_one_letter_code
_entity_poly.pdbx_strand_id
1 'polypeptide(L)'
;MRTQITRISLYQNAKMLCFIYLPIGVIYSFIGVAFLLMDIEYLKVTGYIFLLAPFWLSLTVVGAHYFVATIYNYLASKIGGFEFEFTEIKD
;
A
#
# COMPACT_ATOMS: atom_id res chain seq x y z
N MET A 1 1.20 -2.20 30.62
CA MET A 1 1.87 -0.95 30.15
C MET A 1 0.94 -0.19 29.22
N ARG A 2 1.01 1.15 29.15
CA ARG A 2 0.24 1.95 28.18
C ARG A 2 1.18 2.63 27.19
N THR A 3 0.93 2.50 25.89
CA THR A 3 1.72 3.15 24.83
C THR A 3 0.79 3.85 23.86
N GLN A 4 1.17 5.05 23.42
CA GLN A 4 0.38 5.82 22.46
C GLN A 4 1.16 6.02 21.14
N ILE A 5 0.55 5.64 20.03
CA ILE A 5 1.05 6.03 18.71
C ILE A 5 0.55 7.45 18.48
N THR A 6 1.45 8.40 18.27
CA THR A 6 1.12 9.82 18.03
C THR A 6 1.52 10.29 16.64
N ARG A 7 2.36 9.50 15.94
CA ARG A 7 2.85 9.83 14.61
C ARG A 7 3.20 8.59 13.80
N ILE A 8 2.76 8.55 12.56
CA ILE A 8 3.18 7.59 11.53
C ILE A 8 4.19 8.27 10.60
N SER A 9 5.34 7.63 10.39
CA SER A 9 6.35 8.10 9.43
C SER A 9 5.86 7.88 8.00
N LEU A 10 5.61 8.98 7.27
CA LEU A 10 5.09 8.94 5.91
C LEU A 10 6.03 8.17 4.96
N TYR A 11 7.32 8.52 4.98
CA TYR A 11 8.31 7.91 4.08
C TYR A 11 8.58 6.44 4.41
N GLN A 12 8.76 6.08 5.70
CA GLN A 12 9.08 4.70 6.06
C GLN A 12 7.90 3.76 5.79
N ASN A 13 6.68 4.21 6.10
CA ASN A 13 5.46 3.45 5.82
C ASN A 13 5.28 3.22 4.31
N ALA A 14 5.36 4.29 3.51
CA ALA A 14 5.26 4.21 2.07
C ALA A 14 6.34 3.33 1.43
N LYS A 15 7.60 3.49 1.86
CA LYS A 15 8.73 2.69 1.34
C LYS A 15 8.52 1.20 1.59
N MET A 16 8.12 0.83 2.82
CA MET A 16 7.84 -0.57 3.15
C MET A 16 6.73 -1.15 2.28
N LEU A 17 5.65 -0.41 2.07
CA LEU A 17 4.56 -0.86 1.21
C LEU A 17 4.95 -0.97 -0.25
N CYS A 18 5.77 -0.05 -0.76
CA CYS A 18 6.31 -0.15 -2.12
C CYS A 18 7.09 -1.47 -2.32
N PHE A 19 7.94 -1.85 -1.37
CA PHE A 19 8.66 -3.13 -1.41
C PHE A 19 7.74 -4.36 -1.36
N ILE A 20 6.63 -4.27 -0.64
CA ILE A 20 5.65 -5.37 -0.53
C ILE A 20 4.82 -5.50 -1.82
N TYR A 21 4.39 -4.38 -2.41
CA TYR A 21 3.46 -4.38 -3.53
C TYR A 21 4.11 -4.48 -4.90
N LEU A 22 5.40 -4.14 -5.03
CA LEU A 22 6.11 -4.27 -6.30
C LEU A 22 6.13 -5.72 -6.82
N PRO A 23 6.46 -6.75 -6.00
CA PRO A 23 6.32 -8.15 -6.41
C PRO A 23 4.88 -8.56 -6.79
N ILE A 24 3.88 -8.02 -6.09
CA ILE A 24 2.47 -8.27 -6.42
C ILE A 24 2.15 -7.70 -7.80
N GLY A 25 2.60 -6.48 -8.10
CA GLY A 25 2.45 -5.89 -9.42
C GLY A 25 3.16 -6.69 -10.53
N VAL A 26 4.30 -7.32 -10.23
CA VAL A 26 4.97 -8.25 -11.17
C VAL A 26 4.09 -9.45 -11.49
N ILE A 27 3.40 -10.03 -10.51
CA ILE A 27 2.43 -11.12 -10.76
C ILE A 27 1.33 -10.66 -11.73
N TYR A 28 0.82 -9.45 -11.54
CA TYR A 28 -0.20 -8.87 -12.43
C TYR A 28 0.34 -8.59 -13.84
N SER A 29 1.63 -8.27 -13.99
CA SER A 29 2.24 -8.09 -15.31
C SER A 29 2.19 -9.37 -16.15
N PHE A 30 2.30 -10.56 -15.55
CA PHE A 30 2.14 -11.83 -16.26
C PHE A 30 0.71 -12.02 -16.80
N ILE A 31 -0.31 -11.55 -16.07
CA ILE A 31 -1.69 -11.53 -16.55
C ILE A 31 -1.81 -10.58 -17.77
N GLY A 32 -1.14 -9.42 -17.71
CA GLY A 32 -1.08 -8.49 -18.83
C GLY A 32 -0.45 -9.12 -20.07
N VAL A 33 0.66 -9.84 -19.91
CA VAL A 33 1.29 -10.61 -20.99
C VAL A 33 0.32 -11.65 -21.56
N ALA A 34 -0.36 -12.42 -20.71
CA ALA A 34 -1.34 -13.41 -21.16
C ALA A 34 -2.46 -12.77 -21.99
N PHE A 35 -3.02 -11.64 -21.56
CA PHE A 35 -4.05 -10.91 -22.30
C PHE A 35 -3.58 -10.43 -23.67
N LEU A 36 -2.33 -9.97 -23.78
CA LEU A 36 -1.76 -9.54 -25.06
C LEU A 36 -1.50 -10.74 -25.99
N LEU A 37 -1.12 -11.90 -25.45
CA LEU A 37 -0.90 -13.13 -26.23
C LEU A 37 -2.19 -13.76 -26.78
N MET A 38 -3.34 -13.51 -26.14
CA MET A 38 -4.64 -14.01 -26.64
C MET A 38 -5.11 -13.29 -27.91
N ASP A 39 -4.52 -12.13 -28.24
CA ASP A 39 -4.87 -11.28 -29.39
C ASP A 39 -6.38 -10.96 -29.50
N ILE A 40 -7.04 -10.80 -28.36
CA ILE A 40 -8.45 -10.42 -28.28
C ILE A 40 -8.54 -8.89 -28.19
N GLU A 41 -9.15 -8.26 -29.19
CA GLU A 41 -9.25 -6.79 -29.35
C GLU A 41 -9.65 -6.07 -28.04
N TYR A 42 -10.74 -6.50 -27.41
CA TYR A 42 -11.27 -5.83 -26.21
C TYR A 42 -10.37 -6.00 -24.97
N LEU A 43 -9.45 -6.96 -24.97
CA LEU A 43 -8.50 -7.20 -23.88
C LEU A 43 -7.18 -6.43 -24.05
N LYS A 44 -6.87 -5.90 -25.24
CA LYS A 44 -5.56 -5.27 -25.52
C LYS A 44 -5.24 -4.13 -24.54
N VAL A 45 -6.19 -3.23 -24.33
CA VAL A 45 -6.02 -2.09 -23.41
C VAL A 45 -5.80 -2.58 -21.97
N THR A 46 -6.62 -3.53 -21.51
CA THR A 46 -6.48 -4.15 -20.19
C THR A 46 -5.13 -4.84 -20.03
N GLY A 47 -4.64 -5.51 -21.07
CA GLY A 47 -3.32 -6.13 -21.12
C GLY A 47 -2.21 -5.12 -20.86
N TYR A 48 -2.23 -3.95 -21.52
CA TYR A 48 -1.27 -2.88 -21.27
C TYR A 48 -1.37 -2.28 -19.86
N ILE A 49 -2.58 -2.13 -19.33
CA ILE A 49 -2.78 -1.66 -17.94
C ILE A 49 -2.12 -2.65 -16.97
N PHE A 50 -2.36 -3.95 -17.13
CA PHE A 50 -1.79 -4.98 -16.26
C PHE A 50 -0.29 -5.12 -16.43
N LEU A 51 0.25 -4.92 -17.63
CA LEU A 51 1.69 -4.92 -17.89
C LEU A 51 2.41 -3.84 -17.06
N LEU A 52 1.77 -2.68 -16.87
CA LEU A 52 2.28 -1.57 -16.06
C LEU A 52 1.95 -1.68 -14.56
N ALA A 53 1.30 -2.76 -14.12
CA ALA A 53 0.93 -2.98 -12.72
C ALA A 53 2.07 -2.84 -11.70
N PRO A 54 3.33 -3.27 -11.97
CA PRO A 54 4.44 -3.05 -11.03
C PRO A 54 4.59 -1.58 -10.60
N PHE A 55 4.27 -0.64 -11.49
CA PHE A 55 4.39 0.78 -11.24
C PHE A 55 3.11 1.36 -10.64
N TRP A 56 1.98 1.28 -11.34
CA TRP A 56 0.78 2.00 -10.91
C TRP A 56 0.17 1.40 -9.63
N LEU A 57 0.25 0.07 -9.43
CA LEU A 57 -0.26 -0.57 -8.20
C LEU A 57 0.54 -0.09 -6.99
N SER A 58 1.88 -0.17 -7.09
CA SER A 58 2.80 0.25 -6.04
C SER A 58 2.64 1.73 -5.70
N LEU A 59 2.54 2.59 -6.72
CA LEU A 59 2.33 4.03 -6.55
C LEU A 59 0.98 4.34 -5.91
N THR A 60 -0.08 3.63 -6.30
CA THR A 60 -1.42 3.82 -5.74
C THR A 60 -1.45 3.48 -4.25
N VAL A 61 -0.82 2.37 -3.85
CA VAL A 61 -0.76 1.98 -2.43
C VAL A 61 0.05 2.97 -1.61
N VAL A 62 1.20 3.43 -2.15
CA VAL A 62 2.02 4.48 -1.54
C VAL A 62 1.20 5.75 -1.33
N GLY A 63 0.53 6.24 -2.38
CA GLY A 63 -0.28 7.45 -2.33
C GLY A 63 -1.42 7.35 -1.31
N ALA A 64 -2.16 6.24 -1.32
CA ALA A 64 -3.26 6.00 -0.38
C ALA A 64 -2.77 6.01 1.08
N HIS A 65 -1.65 5.34 1.37
CA HIS A 65 -1.12 5.32 2.73
C HIS A 65 -0.52 6.64 3.16
N TYR A 66 0.10 7.38 2.24
CA TYR A 66 0.58 8.73 2.51
C TYR A 66 -0.58 9.64 2.92
N PHE A 67 -1.70 9.55 2.20
CA PHE A 67 -2.92 10.30 2.49
C PHE A 67 -3.49 9.93 3.87
N VAL A 68 -3.68 8.64 4.15
CA VAL A 68 -4.21 8.15 5.44
C VAL A 68 -3.29 8.54 6.60
N ALA A 69 -1.98 8.35 6.46
CA ALA A 69 -1.02 8.70 7.52
C ALA A 69 -0.96 10.22 7.74
N THR A 70 -1.17 11.04 6.71
CA THR A 70 -1.27 12.50 6.84
C THR A 70 -2.51 12.89 7.64
N ILE A 71 -3.68 12.32 7.32
CA ILE A 71 -4.92 12.54 8.08
C ILE A 71 -4.72 12.13 9.54
N TYR A 72 -4.16 10.94 9.76
CA TYR A 72 -3.90 10.43 11.10
C TYR A 72 -2.98 11.36 11.89
N ASN A 73 -1.84 11.76 11.33
CA ASN A 73 -0.89 12.66 12.00
C ASN A 73 -1.52 14.02 12.33
N TYR A 74 -2.35 14.54 11.42
CA TYR A 74 -3.08 15.78 11.65
C TYR A 74 -4.05 15.63 12.83
N LEU A 75 -4.89 14.60 12.84
CA LEU A 75 -5.85 14.35 13.93
C LEU A 75 -5.13 14.10 15.25
N ALA A 76 -4.08 13.26 15.26
CA ALA A 76 -3.31 12.95 16.46
C ALA A 76 -2.67 14.19 17.10
N SER A 77 -2.28 15.18 16.28
CA SER A 77 -1.77 16.47 16.77
C SER A 77 -2.81 17.34 17.49
N LYS A 78 -4.10 17.06 17.29
CA LYS A 78 -5.22 17.86 17.84
C LYS A 78 -5.90 17.21 19.03
N ILE A 79 -6.12 15.89 18.97
CA ILE A 79 -6.95 15.17 19.96
C ILE A 79 -6.19 14.05 20.67
N GLY A 80 -4.88 13.91 20.43
CA GLY A 80 -4.10 12.76 20.86
C GLY A 80 -4.21 11.59 19.88
N GLY A 81 -3.22 10.69 19.92
CA GLY A 81 -3.19 9.51 19.06
C GLY A 81 -3.82 8.27 19.69
N PHE A 82 -3.63 7.10 19.08
CA PHE A 82 -4.23 5.84 19.56
C PHE A 82 -3.43 5.28 20.74
N GLU A 83 -4.11 5.03 21.85
CA GLU A 83 -3.55 4.42 23.05
C GLU A 83 -3.83 2.92 23.07
N PHE A 84 -2.80 2.14 23.40
CA PHE A 84 -2.86 0.69 23.51
C PHE A 84 -2.48 0.30 24.95
N GLU A 85 -3.33 -0.52 25.57
CA GLU A 85 -3.04 -1.18 26.84
C GLU A 85 -2.48 -2.58 26.58
N PHE A 86 -1.30 -2.83 27.14
CA PHE A 86 -0.63 -4.13 27.06
C PHE A 86 -0.83 -4.89 28.37
N THR A 87 -1.38 -6.08 28.27
CA THR A 87 -1.46 -7.08 29.34
C THR A 87 -0.28 -8.03 29.20
N GLU A 88 0.53 -8.14 30.25
CA GLU A 88 1.59 -9.14 30.28
C GLU A 88 0.98 -10.53 30.47
N ILE A 89 1.31 -11.44 29.57
CA ILE A 89 1.07 -12.87 29.77
C ILE A 89 2.28 -13.39 30.56
N LYS A 90 2.06 -13.96 31.74
CA LYS A 90 3.13 -14.64 32.49
C LYS A 90 3.35 -16.01 31.86
N ASP A 91 4.59 -16.26 31.41
CA ASP A 91 5.06 -17.58 31.00
C ASP A 91 4.98 -18.60 32.16
#